data_AF-A0A1T5BN27-F1
#
_entry.id   AF-A0A1T5BN27-F1
#
_cell.length_a   1.000
_cell.length_b   1.000
_cell.length_c   1.000
_cell.angle_alpha   90.00
_cell.angle_beta   90.00
_cell.angle_gamma   90.00
#
_symmetry.space_group_name_H-M   'P 1'
#
loop_
_entity.id
_entity.type
_entity.pdbx_description
1 polymer ?
#
loop_
_entity_poly.entity_id
_entity_poly.type
_entity_poly.pdbx_seq_one_letter_code
_entity_poly.pdbx_strand_id
1 'polypeptide(L)'
;MKVGAAVVSCRRCGNTASFDVLNKYFTISSMPVASSTYWNQVHGFTAEDVKKDLEGIQTMRNLARNMSFMMKAFADAKEKYRLSSQEREAFISFPDGK
;
A
#
# COMPACT_ATOMS: atom_id res chain seq x y z
N MET A 1 11.40 6.86 -5.65
CA MET A 1 10.30 6.58 -4.70
C MET A 1 8.97 6.74 -5.41
N LYS A 2 8.03 5.81 -5.24
CA LYS A 2 6.65 5.86 -5.77
C LYS A 2 5.70 5.41 -4.66
N VAL A 3 4.49 5.97 -4.61
CA VAL A 3 3.46 5.55 -3.63
C VAL A 3 2.88 4.21 -4.05
N GLY A 4 2.73 3.29 -3.09
CA GLY A 4 2.06 2.00 -3.28
C GLY A 4 0.80 1.88 -2.42
N ALA A 5 -0.16 1.09 -2.86
CA ALA A 5 -1.33 0.73 -2.07
C ALA A 5 -1.83 -0.65 -2.52
N ALA A 6 -1.92 -1.60 -1.59
CA ALA A 6 -2.67 -2.83 -1.83
C ALA A 6 -4.16 -2.52 -1.66
N VAL A 7 -5.00 -3.16 -2.48
CA VAL A 7 -6.43 -3.26 -2.27
C VAL A 7 -6.81 -4.73 -2.38
N VAL A 8 -7.58 -5.25 -1.44
CA VAL A 8 -8.06 -6.64 -1.44
C VAL A 8 -9.58 -6.70 -1.42
N SER A 9 -10.13 -7.77 -1.95
CA SER A 9 -11.57 -8.03 -1.96
C SER A 9 -11.82 -9.50 -1.66
N CYS A 10 -12.81 -9.79 -0.82
CA CYS A 10 -13.25 -11.15 -0.58
C CYS A 10 -14.75 -11.23 -0.35
N ARG A 11 -15.32 -12.41 -0.54
CA ARG A 11 -16.70 -12.69 -0.12
C ARG A 11 -16.81 -13.05 1.37
N ARG A 12 -15.75 -13.62 1.95
CA ARG A 12 -15.73 -14.21 3.30
C ARG A 12 -14.42 -13.84 4.01
N CYS A 13 -13.59 -14.81 4.39
CA CYS A 13 -12.33 -14.57 5.08
C CYS A 13 -11.15 -14.52 4.10
N GLY A 14 -9.96 -14.14 4.60
CA GLY A 14 -8.69 -14.21 3.86
C GLY A 14 -8.13 -12.87 3.38
N ASN A 15 -8.90 -11.78 3.46
CA ASN A 15 -8.43 -10.45 3.07
C ASN A 15 -7.23 -9.98 3.90
N THR A 16 -7.28 -10.08 5.24
CA THR A 16 -6.20 -9.59 6.12
C THR A 16 -4.85 -10.24 5.80
N ALA A 17 -4.79 -11.57 5.74
CA ALA A 17 -3.55 -12.28 5.44
C ALA A 17 -3.02 -11.94 4.03
N SER A 18 -3.91 -11.80 3.05
CA SER A 18 -3.53 -11.39 1.69
C SER A 18 -3.00 -9.95 1.66
N PHE A 19 -3.65 -9.03 2.38
CA PHE A 19 -3.25 -7.64 2.50
C PHE A 19 -1.86 -7.51 3.14
N ASP A 20 -1.59 -8.26 4.20
CA ASP A 20 -0.29 -8.26 4.88
C ASP A 20 0.83 -8.73 3.95
N VAL A 21 0.60 -9.81 3.19
CA VAL A 21 1.58 -10.32 2.22
C VAL A 21 1.81 -9.33 1.09
N LEU A 22 0.75 -8.73 0.53
CA LEU A 22 0.88 -7.76 -0.56
C LEU A 22 1.69 -6.52 -0.15
N ASN A 23 1.51 -6.05 1.09
CA ASN A 23 2.25 -4.87 1.56
C ASN A 23 3.76 -5.09 1.68
N LYS A 24 4.22 -6.34 1.86
CA LYS A 24 5.66 -6.66 1.87
C LYS A 24 6.35 -6.26 0.57
N TYR A 25 5.68 -6.42 -0.58
CA TYR A 25 6.28 -6.07 -1.87
C TYR A 25 6.53 -4.57 -2.02
N PHE A 26 5.61 -3.74 -1.51
CA PHE A 26 5.79 -2.29 -1.52
C PHE A 26 6.92 -1.86 -0.60
N THR A 27 6.99 -2.42 0.61
CA THR A 27 8.02 -2.04 1.58
C THR A 27 9.41 -2.49 1.15
N ILE A 28 9.56 -3.70 0.59
CA ILE A 28 10.83 -4.17 0.00
C ILE A 28 11.25 -3.30 -1.20
N SER A 29 10.29 -2.76 -1.95
CA SER A 29 10.56 -1.88 -3.09
C SER A 29 10.82 -0.42 -2.68
N SER A 30 10.95 -0.12 -1.39
CA SER A 30 11.10 1.25 -0.86
C SER A 30 9.98 2.19 -1.36
N MET A 31 8.75 1.67 -1.36
CA MET A 31 7.55 2.42 -1.69
C MET A 31 6.84 2.82 -0.39
N PRO A 32 6.60 4.12 -0.14
CA PRO A 32 5.68 4.54 0.92
C PRO A 32 4.27 4.00 0.63
N VAL A 33 3.70 3.33 1.62
CA VAL A 33 2.39 2.68 1.51
C VAL A 33 1.29 3.66 1.94
N ALA A 34 0.33 3.92 1.05
CA ALA A 34 -0.84 4.73 1.37
C ALA A 34 -1.87 3.91 2.15
N SER A 35 -2.27 4.45 3.30
CA SER A 35 -3.32 3.91 4.15
C SER A 35 -4.65 4.63 3.95
N SER A 36 -5.70 4.05 4.52
CA SER A 36 -7.04 4.64 4.59
C SER A 36 -7.55 4.66 6.03
N THR A 37 -8.84 4.93 6.23
CA THR A 37 -9.51 4.90 7.54
C THR A 37 -9.60 3.51 8.16
N TYR A 38 -9.40 2.47 7.37
CA TYR A 38 -9.18 1.09 7.81
C TYR A 38 -8.21 0.39 6.84
N TRP A 39 -8.03 -0.93 6.96
CA TRP A 39 -7.29 -1.71 5.95
C TRP A 39 -7.99 -1.58 4.59
N ASN A 40 -7.20 -1.49 3.52
CA ASN A 40 -7.69 -1.25 2.16
C ASN A 40 -8.39 -2.50 1.59
N GLN A 41 -9.55 -2.82 2.14
CA GLN A 41 -10.29 -4.03 1.83
C GLN A 41 -11.78 -3.73 1.64
N VAL A 42 -12.42 -4.55 0.80
CA VAL A 42 -13.87 -4.53 0.56
C VAL A 42 -14.44 -5.94 0.61
N HIS A 43 -15.74 -6.06 0.87
CA HIS A 43 -16.44 -7.33 0.93
C HIS A 43 -17.59 -7.43 -0.06
N GLY A 44 -17.67 -8.54 -0.79
CA GLY A 44 -18.77 -8.84 -1.70
C GLY A 44 -18.51 -10.06 -2.57
N PHE A 45 -19.58 -10.75 -2.99
CA PHE A 45 -19.46 -11.83 -3.99
C PHE A 45 -19.44 -11.27 -5.41
N THR A 46 -20.25 -10.23 -5.64
CA THR A 46 -20.36 -9.50 -6.91
C THR A 46 -19.91 -8.04 -6.71
N ALA A 47 -19.67 -7.32 -7.81
CA ALA A 47 -19.36 -5.89 -7.74
C ALA A 47 -20.54 -5.09 -7.12
N GLU A 48 -21.76 -5.53 -7.36
CA GLU A 48 -23.00 -4.99 -6.82
C GLU A 48 -23.08 -5.18 -5.31
N ASP A 49 -22.57 -6.31 -4.79
CA ASP A 49 -22.48 -6.53 -3.34
C ASP A 49 -21.40 -5.66 -2.71
N VAL A 50 -20.25 -5.49 -3.38
CA VAL A 50 -19.19 -4.56 -2.92
C VAL A 50 -19.72 -3.12 -2.81
N LYS A 51 -20.60 -2.69 -3.71
CA LYS A 51 -21.24 -1.36 -3.62
C LYS A 51 -22.12 -1.20 -2.37
N LYS A 52 -22.60 -2.31 -1.78
CA LYS A 52 -23.39 -2.32 -0.54
C LYS A 52 -22.50 -2.34 0.72
N ASP A 53 -21.22 -2.69 0.60
CA ASP A 53 -20.22 -2.52 1.66
C ASP A 53 -19.87 -1.03 1.80
N LEU A 54 -20.73 -0.28 2.50
CA LEU A 54 -20.61 1.17 2.61
C LEU A 54 -19.32 1.62 3.30
N GLU A 55 -18.83 0.85 4.28
CA GLU A 55 -17.56 1.11 4.96
C GLU A 55 -16.36 0.81 4.05
N GLY A 56 -16.39 -0.31 3.32
CA GLY A 56 -15.38 -0.63 2.31
C GLY A 56 -15.29 0.44 1.23
N ILE A 57 -16.43 0.90 0.70
CA ILE A 57 -16.46 1.99 -0.29
C ILE A 57 -15.97 3.32 0.31
N GLN A 58 -16.32 3.65 1.56
CA GLN A 58 -15.76 4.80 2.26
C GLN A 58 -14.24 4.69 2.36
N THR A 59 -13.73 3.52 2.73
CA THR A 59 -12.30 3.22 2.81
C THR A 59 -11.62 3.40 1.45
N MET A 60 -12.23 2.98 0.35
CA MET A 60 -11.66 3.20 -1.00
C MET A 60 -11.61 4.69 -1.39
N ARG A 61 -12.64 5.47 -1.03
CA ARG A 61 -12.64 6.92 -1.27
C ARG A 61 -11.55 7.63 -0.47
N ASN A 62 -11.36 7.25 0.79
CA ASN A 62 -10.33 7.82 1.66
C ASN A 62 -8.93 7.41 1.19
N LEU A 63 -8.75 6.17 0.74
CA LEU A 63 -7.49 5.70 0.15
C LEU A 63 -7.13 6.57 -1.07
N ALA A 64 -8.08 6.80 -1.97
CA ALA A 64 -7.85 7.62 -3.16
C ALA A 64 -7.43 9.05 -2.81
N ARG A 65 -8.07 9.67 -1.79
CA ARG A 65 -7.69 11.01 -1.31
C ARG A 65 -6.29 11.03 -0.74
N ASN A 66 -5.96 10.09 0.15
CA ASN A 66 -4.65 9.99 0.79
C ASN A 66 -3.54 9.74 -0.22
N MET A 67 -3.75 8.77 -1.13
CA MET A 67 -2.79 8.44 -2.17
C MET A 67 -2.56 9.61 -3.14
N SER A 68 -3.63 10.30 -3.55
CA SER A 68 -3.54 11.50 -4.41
C SER A 68 -2.73 12.60 -3.73
N PHE A 69 -2.98 12.86 -2.45
CA PHE A 69 -2.21 13.83 -1.68
C PHE A 69 -0.72 13.45 -1.60
N MET A 70 -0.40 12.20 -1.24
CA MET A 70 0.97 11.71 -1.16
C MET A 70 1.70 11.82 -2.50
N MET A 71 1.05 11.44 -3.60
CA MET A 71 1.65 11.51 -4.93
C MET A 71 1.99 12.95 -5.33
N LYS A 72 1.08 13.91 -5.07
CA LYS A 72 1.33 15.33 -5.33
C LYS A 72 2.43 15.88 -4.44
N ALA A 73 2.36 15.64 -3.13
CA ALA A 73 3.37 16.09 -2.18
C ALA A 73 4.77 15.56 -2.51
N PHE A 74 4.88 14.30 -2.93
CA PHE A 74 6.16 13.71 -3.33
C PHE A 74 6.66 14.22 -4.68
N ALA A 75 5.77 14.57 -5.62
CA ALA A 75 6.15 15.24 -6.85
C ALA A 75 6.76 16.62 -6.56
N ASP A 76 6.07 17.44 -5.77
CA ASP A 76 6.54 18.77 -5.37
C ASP A 76 7.87 18.69 -4.60
N ALA A 77 7.97 17.76 -3.64
CA ALA A 77 9.18 17.55 -2.86
C ALA A 77 10.35 17.04 -3.72
N LYS A 78 10.09 16.24 -4.76
CA LYS A 78 11.13 15.73 -5.65
C LYS A 78 11.79 16.86 -6.43
N GLU A 79 11.05 17.89 -6.83
CA GLU A 79 11.62 19.07 -7.50
C GLU A 79 12.51 19.86 -6.53
N LYS A 80 12.08 20.02 -5.28
CA LYS A 80 12.78 20.85 -4.29
C LYS A 80 14.00 20.17 -3.67
N TYR A 81 13.90 18.89 -3.31
CA TYR A 81 14.91 18.20 -2.50
C TYR A 81 15.67 17.11 -3.26
N ARG A 82 15.20 16.73 -4.46
CA ARG A 82 15.62 15.51 -5.18
C ARG A 82 15.36 14.24 -4.36
N LEU A 83 15.35 13.09 -5.04
CA LEU A 83 15.22 11.81 -4.35
C LEU A 83 16.60 11.37 -3.84
N SER A 84 16.66 10.90 -2.60
CA SER A 84 17.87 10.26 -2.07
C SER A 84 18.18 8.96 -2.80
N SER A 85 19.46 8.64 -2.93
CA SER A 85 19.92 7.32 -3.38
C SER A 85 19.54 6.26 -2.36
N GLN A 86 19.23 5.06 -2.85
CA GLN A 86 19.02 3.88 -2.00
C GLN A 86 20.25 3.00 -2.07
N GLU A 87 20.80 2.67 -0.90
CA GLU A 87 21.87 1.68 -0.79
C GLU A 87 21.28 0.27 -1.00
N ARG A 88 21.93 -0.54 -1.84
CA ARG A 88 21.50 -1.93 -2.15
C ARG A 88 22.68 -2.90 -2.31
N GLU A 89 23.85 -2.51 -1.81
CA GLU A 89 25.10 -3.23 -2.06
C GLU A 89 25.38 -4.30 -1.01
N ALA A 90 24.83 -4.15 0.20
CA ALA A 90 24.98 -5.09 1.30
C ALA A 90 23.76 -6.01 1.42
N PHE A 91 24.01 -7.27 1.76
CA PHE A 91 23.00 -8.29 1.99
C PHE A 91 23.21 -8.91 3.37
N ILE A 92 22.14 -9.47 3.94
CA ILE A 92 22.25 -10.25 5.18
C ILE A 92 22.91 -11.59 4.84
N SER A 93 24.23 -11.59 4.83
CA SER A 93 25.07 -12.79 4.82
C SER A 93 25.97 -12.73 6.05
N PHE A 94 25.96 -13.80 6.84
CA PHE A 94 26.86 -13.99 7.98
C PHE A 94 27.90 -15.06 7.60
N PRO A 95 28.84 -14.74 6.69
CA PRO A 95 29.79 -15.71 6.15
C PRO A 95 30.74 -16.27 7.22
N ASP A 96 30.83 -15.63 8.39
CA ASP A 96 31.63 -16.03 9.54
C ASP A 96 30.90 -17.00 10.50
N GLY A 97 29.61 -17.28 10.29
CA GLY A 97 28.88 -18.36 10.96
C GLY A 97 28.70 -18.21 12.47
N LYS A 98 28.75 -16.99 13.01
CA LYS A 98 28.45 -16.69 14.42
C LYS A 98 27.07 -16.05 14.60
#